data_AF-A0A940AG77-F1
#
_entry.id   AF-A0A940AG77-F1
#
_cell.length_a   1.000
_cell.length_b   1.000
_cell.length_c   1.000
_cell.angle_alpha   90.00
_cell.angle_beta   90.00
_cell.angle_gamma   90.00
#
_symmetry.space_group_name_H-M   'P 1'
#
loop_
_entity.id
_entity.type
_entity.pdbx_description
1 polymer ?
#
loop_
_entity_poly.entity_id
_entity_poly.type
_entity_poly.pdbx_seq_one_letter_code
_entity_poly.pdbx_strand_id
1 'polypeptide(L)'
;MVIVIDTREQRPWSFPPHIETEIGTLHTGDYALKGDDHFAVERKSADDFVGTISLGWCRFVKELNRMDAAQFTAKTVIVETDFETFCFRTGSGMILPPDHEHIRCTPQFVMKRIAELTMRNVSVIFAGNAELASAIALRLFIERQNQLEYCNLNLESQR
;
A
#
# COMPACT_ATOMS: atom_id res chain seq x y z
N MET A 1 -0.25 -0.48 20.42
CA MET A 1 -0.28 -0.10 19.00
C MET A 1 -1.73 0.10 18.61
N VAL A 2 -2.08 1.24 18.01
CA VAL A 2 -3.43 1.52 17.50
C VAL A 2 -3.31 1.82 16.00
N ILE A 3 -4.11 1.15 15.17
CA ILE A 3 -4.17 1.42 13.73
C ILE A 3 -5.28 2.43 13.47
N VAL A 4 -4.93 3.57 12.87
CA VAL A 4 -5.89 4.58 12.42
C VAL A 4 -6.32 4.22 11.01
N ILE A 5 -7.63 4.20 10.78
CA ILE A 5 -8.28 3.98 9.50
C ILE A 5 -8.80 5.33 9.01
N ASP A 6 -8.43 5.73 7.79
CA ASP A 6 -8.85 7.02 7.24
C ASP A 6 -10.38 7.10 7.10
N THR A 7 -10.94 8.26 7.43
CA THR A 7 -12.40 8.52 7.37
C THR A 7 -13.01 8.34 5.97
N ARG A 8 -12.20 8.39 4.90
CA ARG A 8 -12.64 8.20 3.51
C ARG A 8 -12.70 6.72 3.10
N GLU A 9 -12.11 5.81 3.87
CA GLU A 9 -12.11 4.38 3.57
C GLU A 9 -13.50 3.77 3.81
N GLN A 10 -14.14 3.33 2.74
CA GLN A 10 -15.52 2.83 2.78
C GLN A 10 -15.60 1.33 3.07
N ARG A 11 -14.54 0.58 2.78
CA ARG A 11 -14.48 -0.88 2.97
C ARG A 11 -13.24 -1.21 3.78
N PRO A 12 -13.23 -0.85 5.08
CA PRO A 12 -12.06 -1.04 5.91
C PRO A 12 -11.74 -2.52 6.08
N TRP A 13 -10.45 -2.83 6.14
CA TRP A 13 -9.97 -4.13 6.53
C TRP A 13 -10.38 -4.46 7.96
N SER A 14 -10.59 -5.74 8.21
CA SER A 14 -10.71 -6.26 9.57
C SER A 14 -9.33 -6.70 10.06
N PHE A 15 -9.01 -6.28 11.29
CA PHE A 15 -7.82 -6.72 12.02
C PHE A 15 -8.21 -7.69 13.15
N PRO A 16 -7.28 -8.51 13.64
CA PRO A 16 -7.55 -9.42 14.76
C PRO A 16 -8.11 -8.69 16.00
N PRO A 17 -8.96 -9.32 16.83
CA PRO A 17 -9.67 -8.65 17.93
C PRO A 17 -8.78 -7.99 19.00
N HIS A 18 -7.52 -8.39 19.10
CA HIS A 18 -6.55 -7.82 20.05
C HIS A 18 -5.81 -6.59 19.50
N ILE A 19 -6.04 -6.24 18.23
CA ILE A 19 -5.50 -5.03 17.61
C ILE A 19 -6.52 -3.92 17.73
N GLU A 20 -6.15 -2.86 18.42
CA GLU A 20 -6.97 -1.66 18.54
C GLU A 20 -6.99 -0.91 17.21
N THR A 21 -8.19 -0.46 16.82
CA THR A 21 -8.40 0.34 15.61
C THR A 21 -9.26 1.57 15.95
N GLU A 22 -9.04 2.67 15.25
CA GLU A 22 -9.88 3.86 15.35
C GLU A 22 -10.07 4.51 13.97
N ILE A 23 -11.21 5.16 13.78
CA ILE A 23 -11.46 5.98 12.60
C ILE A 23 -10.88 7.38 12.84
N GLY A 24 -10.05 7.88 11.92
CA GLY A 24 -9.42 9.18 12.01
C GLY A 24 -9.15 9.79 10.64
N THR A 25 -8.86 11.10 10.58
CA THR A 25 -8.47 11.73 9.33
C THR A 25 -6.96 11.60 9.14
N LEU A 26 -6.52 11.00 8.04
CA LEU A 26 -5.11 10.91 7.69
C LEU A 26 -4.77 11.92 6.60
N HIS A 27 -3.58 12.52 6.69
CA HIS A 27 -3.09 13.40 5.64
C HIS A 27 -2.75 12.63 4.35
N THR A 28 -2.33 11.37 4.48
CA THR A 28 -1.98 10.48 3.36
C THR A 28 -2.12 9.01 3.77
N GLY A 29 -2.41 8.15 2.80
CA GLY A 29 -2.69 6.73 3.02
C GLY A 29 -4.10 6.47 3.58
N ASP A 30 -4.46 5.19 3.61
CA ASP A 30 -5.75 4.71 4.12
C ASP A 30 -5.64 4.14 5.54
N TYR A 31 -4.44 3.69 5.92
CA TYR A 31 -4.15 3.16 7.25
C TYR A 31 -2.80 3.69 7.76
N ALA A 32 -2.72 4.06 9.03
CA ALA A 32 -1.47 4.49 9.68
C ALA A 32 -1.41 4.00 11.13
N LEU A 33 -0.25 4.15 11.76
CA LEU A 33 -0.15 4.01 13.22
C LEU A 33 -0.53 5.31 13.89
N LYS A 34 -1.30 5.22 14.98
CA LYS A 34 -1.65 6.39 15.79
C LYS A 34 -0.38 7.08 16.31
N GLY A 35 -0.23 8.36 15.99
CA GLY A 35 0.93 9.16 16.39
C GLY A 35 2.17 9.01 15.51
N ASP A 36 2.09 8.28 14.39
CA ASP A 36 3.16 8.19 13.39
C ASP A 36 2.73 8.87 12.09
N ASP A 37 3.24 10.08 11.88
CA ASP A 37 2.95 10.88 10.68
C ASP A 37 3.89 10.56 9.50
N HIS A 38 4.82 9.60 9.68
CA HIS A 38 5.86 9.28 8.71
C HIS A 38 5.70 7.89 8.07
N PHE A 39 4.61 7.18 8.35
CA PHE A 39 4.32 5.91 7.72
C PHE A 39 2.81 5.66 7.60
N ALA A 40 2.38 5.30 6.39
CA ALA A 40 1.02 4.90 6.11
C ALA A 40 1.01 3.85 5.00
N VAL A 41 -0.03 3.03 4.99
CA VAL A 41 -0.33 2.03 3.96
C VAL A 41 -1.47 2.57 3.10
N GLU A 42 -1.26 2.56 1.78
CA GLU A 42 -2.29 2.82 0.79
C GLU A 42 -2.91 1.48 0.36
N ARG A 43 -4.24 1.37 0.45
CA ARG A 43 -5.01 0.20 0.03
C ARG A 43 -5.56 0.44 -1.37
N LYS A 44 -5.47 -0.56 -2.25
CA LYS A 44 -6.08 -0.50 -3.59
C LYS A 44 -6.72 -1.82 -3.99
N SER A 45 -7.92 -1.73 -4.57
CA SER A 45 -8.44 -2.82 -5.40
C SER A 45 -7.62 -2.94 -6.69
N ALA A 46 -7.79 -4.05 -7.42
CA ALA A 46 -7.16 -4.21 -8.74
C ALA A 46 -7.56 -3.08 -9.70
N ASP A 47 -8.86 -2.78 -9.80
CA ASP A 47 -9.39 -1.75 -10.70
C ASP A 47 -8.89 -0.35 -10.32
N ASP A 48 -8.88 -0.03 -9.02
CA ASP A 48 -8.37 1.26 -8.54
C ASP A 48 -6.87 1.39 -8.82
N PHE A 49 -6.12 0.30 -8.71
CA PHE A 49 -4.69 0.31 -9.05
C PHE A 49 -4.47 0.53 -10.54
N VAL A 50 -5.23 -0.15 -11.43
CA VAL A 50 -5.22 0.13 -12.89
C VAL A 50 -5.52 1.59 -13.17
N GLY A 51 -6.59 2.13 -12.57
CA GLY A 51 -6.97 3.54 -12.69
C GLY A 51 -5.86 4.48 -12.23
N THR A 52 -5.19 4.13 -11.12
CA THR A 52 -4.06 4.88 -10.54
C THR A 52 -2.86 4.91 -11.49
N ILE A 53 -2.45 3.76 -12.03
CA ILE A 53 -1.24 3.69 -12.87
C ILE A 53 -1.47 4.16 -14.31
N SER A 54 -2.72 4.30 -14.73
CA SER A 54 -3.14 4.79 -16.04
C SER A 54 -3.50 6.29 -16.01
N LEU A 55 -4.79 6.61 -16.01
CA LEU A 55 -5.31 7.99 -16.09
C LEU A 55 -5.03 8.79 -14.81
N GLY A 56 -5.01 8.11 -13.66
CA GLY A 56 -4.75 8.70 -12.34
C GLY A 56 -3.29 9.02 -12.04
N TRP A 57 -2.36 8.69 -12.94
CA TRP A 57 -0.92 8.70 -12.65
C TRP A 57 -0.41 10.05 -12.15
N CYS A 58 -0.79 11.14 -12.82
CA CYS A 58 -0.35 12.48 -12.45
C CYS A 58 -0.86 12.90 -11.06
N ARG A 59 -2.05 12.44 -10.65
CA ARG A 59 -2.59 12.67 -9.30
C ARG A 59 -1.80 11.87 -8.27
N PHE A 60 -1.56 10.60 -8.55
CA PHE A 60 -0.82 9.71 -7.65
C PHE A 60 0.63 10.18 -7.44
N VAL A 61 1.29 10.67 -8.50
CA VAL A 61 2.63 11.25 -8.39
C VAL A 61 2.66 12.44 -7.43
N LYS A 62 1.62 13.28 -7.40
CA LYS A 62 1.51 14.40 -6.44
C LYS A 62 1.35 13.91 -5.00
N GLU A 63 0.59 12.82 -4.79
CA GLU A 63 0.48 12.18 -3.48
C GLU A 63 1.83 11.67 -2.99
N LEU A 64 2.56 10.96 -3.84
CA LEU A 64 3.92 10.50 -3.53
C LEU A 64 4.88 11.66 -3.23
N ASN A 65 4.77 12.79 -3.94
CA ASN A 65 5.57 13.99 -3.65
C ASN A 65 5.26 14.57 -2.27
N ARG A 66 4.01 14.49 -1.79
CA ARG A 66 3.65 14.90 -0.43
C ARG A 66 4.26 13.98 0.61
N MET A 67 4.26 12.66 0.36
CA MET A 67 4.93 11.69 1.24
C MET A 67 6.44 11.93 1.28
N ASP A 68 7.06 12.25 0.13
CA ASP A 68 8.48 12.62 0.05
C ASP A 68 8.77 13.89 0.89
N ALA A 69 7.93 14.92 0.77
CA ALA A 69 8.07 16.15 1.56
C ALA A 69 7.85 15.94 3.06
N ALA A 70 6.97 15.02 3.44
CA ALA A 70 6.71 14.63 4.83
C ALA A 70 7.75 13.61 5.37
N GLN A 71 8.80 13.31 4.60
CA GLN A 71 9.89 12.41 4.97
C GLN A 71 9.40 11.03 5.43
N PHE A 72 8.49 10.44 4.65
CA PHE A 72 7.98 9.11 4.94
C PHE A 72 9.11 8.08 5.00
N THR A 73 9.08 7.23 6.03
CA THR A 73 10.08 6.17 6.21
C THR A 73 9.99 5.13 5.10
N ALA A 74 8.76 4.83 4.65
CA ALA A 74 8.48 3.97 3.52
C ALA A 74 7.16 4.37 2.88
N LYS A 75 6.99 4.04 1.59
CA LYS A 75 5.76 4.26 0.83
C LYS A 75 5.25 2.91 0.36
N THR A 76 4.11 2.48 0.89
CA THR A 76 3.59 1.13 0.63
C THR A 76 2.19 1.20 0.02
N VAL A 77 2.02 0.52 -1.12
CA VAL A 77 0.73 0.26 -1.75
C VAL A 77 0.46 -1.23 -1.68
N ILE A 78 -0.65 -1.62 -1.06
CA ILE A 78 -1.09 -3.02 -1.05
C ILE A 78 -2.29 -3.14 -2.01
N VAL A 79 -2.15 -4.02 -3.00
CA VAL A 79 -3.17 -4.29 -4.00
C VAL A 79 -3.85 -5.61 -3.68
N GLU A 80 -5.18 -5.60 -3.59
CA GLU A 80 -6.03 -6.75 -3.21
C GLU A 80 -6.25 -7.75 -4.36
N THR A 81 -5.16 -8.15 -5.00
CA THR A 81 -5.14 -9.18 -6.04
C THR A 81 -3.74 -9.79 -6.08
N ASP A 82 -3.59 -10.95 -6.70
CA ASP A 82 -2.28 -11.54 -6.92
C ASP A 82 -1.67 -11.01 -8.23
N PHE A 83 -0.33 -11.07 -8.31
CA PHE A 83 0.39 -10.51 -9.44
C PHE A 83 0.10 -11.24 -10.76
N GLU A 84 -0.18 -12.55 -10.71
CA GLU A 84 -0.55 -13.32 -11.88
C GLU A 84 -1.90 -12.79 -12.39
N THR A 85 -2.96 -12.91 -11.62
CA THR A 85 -4.30 -12.38 -11.94
C THR A 85 -4.27 -10.93 -12.46
N PHE A 86 -3.41 -10.08 -11.88
CA PHE A 86 -3.26 -8.69 -12.32
C PHE A 86 -2.51 -8.49 -13.65
N CYS A 87 -1.42 -9.22 -13.88
CA CYS A 87 -0.51 -8.97 -15.01
C CYS A 87 -0.60 -10.02 -16.12
N PHE A 88 -0.83 -11.29 -15.80
CA PHE A 88 -0.70 -12.43 -16.71
C PHE A 88 -1.68 -13.53 -16.36
N ARG A 89 -2.34 -14.14 -17.34
CA ARG A 89 -2.93 -15.47 -17.11
C ARG A 89 -1.99 -16.50 -17.71
N THR A 90 -1.62 -17.55 -16.98
CA THR A 90 -0.95 -18.70 -17.58
C THR A 90 -1.98 -19.79 -17.92
N GLY A 91 -1.88 -20.38 -19.11
CA GLY A 91 -2.81 -21.42 -19.55
C GLY A 91 -2.16 -22.32 -20.60
N SER A 92 -2.16 -23.64 -20.37
CA SER A 92 -1.56 -24.64 -21.26
C SER A 92 -0.11 -24.34 -21.67
N GLY A 93 0.70 -23.80 -20.75
CA GLY A 93 2.11 -23.46 -21.00
C GLY A 93 2.32 -22.16 -21.79
N MET A 94 1.27 -21.36 -22.01
CA MET A 94 1.34 -20.06 -22.68
C MET A 94 1.03 -18.91 -21.72
N ILE A 95 1.68 -17.77 -21.95
CA ILE A 95 1.28 -16.49 -21.36
C ILE A 95 0.08 -15.97 -22.16
N LEU A 96 -1.05 -15.86 -21.50
CA LEU A 96 -2.28 -15.28 -22.02
C LEU A 96 -2.41 -13.83 -21.53
N PRO A 97 -2.85 -12.90 -22.39
CA PRO A 97 -3.24 -11.58 -21.91
C PRO A 97 -4.43 -11.71 -20.94
N PRO A 98 -4.51 -10.86 -19.91
CA PRO A 98 -5.59 -10.92 -18.92
C PRO A 98 -6.99 -10.69 -19.51
N ASP A 99 -8.00 -11.34 -18.93
CA ASP A 99 -9.43 -11.35 -19.35
C ASP A 99 -10.19 -10.06 -18.99
N HIS A 100 -9.51 -8.93 -18.77
CA HIS A 100 -10.15 -7.68 -18.37
C HIS A 100 -10.29 -6.68 -19.52
N GLU A 101 -11.34 -5.85 -19.51
CA GLU A 101 -11.72 -4.86 -20.54
C GLU A 101 -10.65 -3.78 -20.83
N HIS A 102 -9.55 -3.77 -20.08
CA HIS A 102 -8.49 -2.79 -20.18
C HIS A 102 -7.48 -3.11 -21.29
N ILE A 103 -7.95 -3.13 -22.54
CA ILE A 103 -7.15 -3.39 -23.76
C ILE A 103 -5.90 -2.48 -23.91
N ARG A 104 -5.80 -1.42 -23.11
CA ARG A 104 -4.70 -0.44 -23.08
C ARG A 104 -3.70 -0.63 -21.94
N CYS A 105 -3.99 -1.47 -20.94
CA CYS A 105 -3.09 -1.73 -19.81
C CYS A 105 -2.32 -3.02 -20.07
N THR A 106 -1.35 -2.97 -20.99
CA THR A 106 -0.54 -4.15 -21.31
C THR A 106 0.36 -4.54 -20.13
N PRO A 107 0.79 -5.81 -20.00
CA PRO A 107 1.73 -6.20 -18.96
C PRO A 107 3.01 -5.37 -18.98
N GLN A 108 3.50 -4.98 -20.17
CA GLN A 108 4.65 -4.10 -20.32
C GLN A 108 4.41 -2.71 -19.72
N PHE A 109 3.20 -2.16 -19.90
CA PHE A 109 2.83 -0.88 -19.30
C PHE A 109 2.76 -0.99 -17.78
N VAL A 110 2.13 -2.04 -17.25
CA VAL A 110 2.06 -2.29 -15.80
C VAL A 110 3.46 -2.40 -15.20
N MET A 111 4.33 -3.21 -15.82
CA MET A 111 5.72 -3.39 -15.36
C MET A 111 6.52 -2.08 -15.42
N LYS A 112 6.33 -1.26 -16.47
CA LYS A 112 6.92 0.08 -16.54
C LYS A 112 6.49 0.94 -15.35
N ARG A 113 5.19 0.94 -15.00
CA ARG A 113 4.67 1.73 -13.88
C ARG A 113 5.16 1.23 -12.52
N ILE A 114 5.17 -0.08 -12.31
CA ILE A 114 5.74 -0.67 -11.09
C ILE A 114 7.23 -0.30 -10.98
N ALA A 115 8.00 -0.39 -12.07
CA ALA A 115 9.41 0.01 -12.06
C ALA A 115 9.61 1.50 -11.73
N GLU A 116 8.78 2.40 -12.29
CA GLU A 116 8.79 3.83 -11.94
C GLU A 116 8.47 4.06 -10.45
N LEU A 117 7.54 3.29 -9.88
CA LEU A 117 7.23 3.33 -8.45
C LEU A 117 8.39 2.81 -7.59
N THR A 118 9.02 1.70 -7.98
CA THR A 118 10.20 1.15 -7.30
C THR A 118 11.36 2.13 -7.29
N MET A 119 11.64 2.82 -8.40
CA MET A 119 12.69 3.85 -8.45
C MET A 119 12.38 5.07 -7.58
N ARG A 120 11.15 5.20 -7.10
CA ARG A 120 10.73 6.17 -6.10
C ARG A 120 10.64 5.59 -4.70
N ASN A 121 11.19 4.41 -4.43
CA ASN A 121 11.09 3.72 -3.13
C ASN A 121 9.64 3.46 -2.69
N VAL A 122 8.76 3.16 -3.65
CA VAL A 122 7.41 2.70 -3.38
C VAL A 122 7.38 1.17 -3.49
N SER A 123 6.98 0.51 -2.42
CA SER A 123 6.74 -0.93 -2.41
C SER A 123 5.31 -1.21 -2.83
N VAL A 124 5.13 -1.86 -3.97
CA VAL A 124 3.83 -2.37 -4.42
C VAL A 124 3.75 -3.85 -4.04
N ILE A 125 2.78 -4.21 -3.19
CA ILE A 125 2.60 -5.57 -2.68
C ILE A 125 1.27 -6.12 -3.18
N PHE A 126 1.30 -7.25 -3.87
CA PHE A 126 0.13 -7.96 -4.36
C PHE A 126 -0.28 -9.03 -3.33
N ALA A 127 -1.45 -8.88 -2.74
CA ALA A 127 -1.89 -9.67 -1.60
C ALA A 127 -2.83 -10.84 -1.93
N GLY A 128 -3.36 -10.92 -3.15
CA GLY A 128 -4.36 -11.93 -3.52
C GLY A 128 -5.80 -11.52 -3.20
N ASN A 129 -6.07 -11.11 -1.96
CA ASN A 129 -7.39 -10.63 -1.52
C ASN A 129 -7.28 -9.66 -0.33
N ALA A 130 -8.42 -9.17 0.16
CA ALA A 130 -8.49 -8.20 1.26
C ALA A 130 -8.01 -8.76 2.60
N GLU A 131 -8.30 -10.04 2.89
CA GLU A 131 -7.90 -10.70 4.14
C GLU A 131 -6.38 -10.87 4.24
N LEU A 132 -5.74 -11.29 3.13
CA LEU A 132 -4.30 -11.39 3.04
C LEU A 132 -3.64 -10.00 3.03
N ALA A 133 -4.29 -9.01 2.41
CA ALA A 133 -3.82 -7.63 2.41
C ALA A 133 -3.77 -7.05 3.83
N SER A 134 -4.81 -7.30 4.64
CA SER A 134 -4.85 -6.85 6.03
C SER A 134 -3.78 -7.53 6.89
N ALA A 135 -3.50 -8.82 6.66
CA ALA A 135 -2.43 -9.54 7.36
C ALA A 135 -1.04 -8.97 7.03
N ILE A 136 -0.78 -8.64 5.76
CA ILE A 136 0.47 -7.98 5.33
C ILE A 136 0.57 -6.60 5.98
N ALA A 137 -0.49 -5.80 5.92
CA ALA A 137 -0.53 -4.47 6.52
C ALA A 137 -0.25 -4.54 8.03
N LEU A 138 -0.88 -5.48 8.74
CA LEU A 138 -0.66 -5.70 10.17
C LEU A 138 0.82 -5.98 10.48
N ARG A 139 1.48 -6.84 9.70
CA ARG A 139 2.91 -7.14 9.91
C ARG A 139 3.79 -5.91 9.68
N LEU A 140 3.48 -5.09 8.69
CA LEU A 140 4.20 -3.82 8.45
C LEU A 140 4.03 -2.86 9.62
N PHE A 141 2.81 -2.74 10.16
CA PHE A 141 2.54 -1.90 11.33
C PHE A 141 3.25 -2.39 12.59
N ILE A 142 3.26 -3.70 12.85
CA ILE A 142 4.01 -4.27 13.98
C ILE A 142 5.50 -3.94 13.84
N GLU A 143 6.07 -4.08 12.65
CA GLU A 143 7.49 -3.78 12.43
C GLU A 143 7.79 -2.29 12.62
N ARG A 144 6.91 -1.42 12.12
CA ARG A 144 7.05 0.03 12.29
C ARG A 144 6.94 0.44 13.76
N GLN A 145 6.00 -0.14 14.51
CA GLN A 145 5.85 0.10 15.94
C GLN A 145 7.15 -0.26 16.69
N ASN A 146 7.74 -1.42 16.40
CA ASN A 146 9.01 -1.82 16.99
C ASN A 146 10.12 -0.80 16.69
N GLN A 147 10.23 -0.32 15.45
CA GLN A 147 11.21 0.71 15.07
C GLN A 147 11.06 2.00 15.88
N LEU A 148 9.82 2.45 16.09
CA LEU A 148 9.53 3.65 16.90
C LEU A 148 9.96 3.45 18.36
N GLU A 149 9.67 2.29 18.94
CA GLU A 149 10.06 1.93 20.32
C GLU A 149 11.59 1.88 20.48
N TYR A 150 12.32 1.27 19.55
CA TYR A 150 13.78 1.25 19.57
C TYR A 150 14.39 2.65 19.47
N CYS A 151 13.86 3.51 18.60
CA CYS A 151 14.32 4.90 18.49
C CYS A 151 14.13 5.67 19.80
N ASN A 152 13.01 5.48 20.49
CA ASN A 152 12.72 6.15 21.76
C ASN A 152 13.66 5.71 22.89
N LEU A 153 13.91 4.40 23.03
CA LEU A 153 14.85 3.87 24.03
C LEU A 153 16.27 4.39 23.83
N ASN A 154 16.71 4.53 22.58
CA ASN A 154 18.02 5.07 22.25
C ASN A 154 18.14 6.57 22.57
N LEU A 155 17.04 7.33 22.44
CA LEU A 155 17.02 8.75 22.80
C LEU A 155 17.04 8.96 24.33
N GLU A 156 16.40 8.08 25.09
CA GLU A 156 16.39 8.14 26.56
C GLU A 156 17.74 7.74 27.17
N SER A 157 18.43 6.74 26.59
CA SER A 157 19.76 6.32 27.06
C SER A 157 20.90 7.30 26.77
N GLN A 158 20.65 8.32 25.94
CA GLN A 158 21.59 9.40 25.64
C GLN A 158 21.37 10.67 26.49
N ARG A 159 20.39 10.67 27.39
CA ARG A 159 20.11 11.76 28.35
C ARG A 159 20.65 11.42 29.73
#